data_AF-A0A3D9T7C0-F1
#
_entry.id   AF-A0A3D9T7C0-F1
#
_cell.length_a   1.000
_cell.length_b   1.000
_cell.length_c   1.000
_cell.angle_alpha   90.00
_cell.angle_beta   90.00
_cell.angle_gamma   90.00
#
_symmetry.space_group_name_H-M   'P 1'
#
loop_
_entity.id
_entity.type
_entity.pdbx_description
1 polymer ?
#
loop_
_entity_poly.entity_id
_entity_poly.type
_entity_poly.pdbx_seq_one_letter_code
_entity_poly.pdbx_strand_id
1 'polypeptide(L)'
;MKSGDAGPRTVAVHTYDPLAGLPGTEPLKTLAEGAPLTAVDQAGDALRDALASAGGAGWETAARAAAVFGRIQSEVGDADLAVVALDFAGRLYNDNSPSMGRGREALIGLSTLVDSIGRAMLIHHRDGRRDLAGEAYDVGREFAEFLGRNGHAAPGSQLLGRRAAILNTTGGSTEGIYSPELLARMNPSDTLREGTWAAAVLNATGPHTLRQAVAATDTSRRPWARALLNVIEVNPSAKTAPRCPTERGSALIHLPTAAQAVAGGLDATRPHPNDPRLRGWRLLGREIHSCYAVASSSGELRHRLSEHAEPWGDLLLALGRAARRTGDGPGAADCAGWLRGVLTQAGPPAQMHRWGERLRAGAEELG
;
A
#
# COMPACT_ATOMS: atom_id res chain seq x y z
N MET A 1 -37.12 12.89 24.26
CA MET A 1 -36.63 11.88 23.31
C MET A 1 -35.15 11.67 23.58
N LYS A 2 -34.74 10.45 23.95
CA LYS A 2 -33.35 10.11 24.24
C LYS A 2 -32.56 10.01 22.92
N SER A 3 -31.40 10.66 22.88
CA SER A 3 -30.37 10.50 21.86
C SER A 3 -29.87 9.05 21.89
N GLY A 4 -30.06 8.32 20.79
CA GLY A 4 -29.52 6.98 20.62
C GLY A 4 -28.01 7.04 20.45
N ASP A 5 -27.29 6.45 21.41
CA ASP A 5 -25.90 6.05 21.28
C ASP A 5 -25.73 5.19 20.03
N ALA A 6 -25.06 5.71 19.02
CA ALA A 6 -24.52 4.90 17.94
C ALA A 6 -23.16 4.37 18.41
N GLY A 7 -23.17 3.23 19.11
CA GLY A 7 -21.95 2.52 19.47
C GLY A 7 -21.11 2.14 18.24
N PRO A 8 -19.83 1.77 18.43
CA PRO A 8 -18.95 1.35 17.34
C PRO A 8 -19.60 0.21 16.55
N ARG A 9 -19.74 0.39 15.24
CA ARG A 9 -20.30 -0.63 14.34
C ARG A 9 -19.31 -1.79 14.22
N THR A 10 -19.60 -2.90 14.87
CA THR A 10 -18.97 -4.20 14.68
C THR A 10 -19.32 -4.77 13.31
N VAL A 11 -18.33 -5.03 12.45
CA VAL A 11 -18.50 -5.84 11.23
C VAL A 11 -18.19 -7.29 11.62
N ALA A 12 -19.12 -8.20 11.35
CA ALA A 12 -18.99 -9.62 11.68
C ALA A 12 -18.14 -10.35 10.62
N VAL A 13 -17.12 -11.09 11.05
CA VAL A 13 -16.34 -11.99 10.18
C VAL A 13 -17.04 -13.35 10.12
N HIS A 14 -17.37 -13.83 8.92
CA HIS A 14 -17.99 -15.14 8.72
C HIS A 14 -16.93 -16.19 8.38
N THR A 15 -16.93 -17.33 9.09
CA THR A 15 -16.15 -18.49 8.65
C THR A 15 -16.83 -19.13 7.43
N TYR A 16 -16.07 -19.37 6.36
CA TYR A 16 -16.56 -20.00 5.13
C TYR A 16 -15.81 -21.31 4.90
N ASP A 17 -16.52 -22.41 4.66
CA ASP A 17 -15.93 -23.66 4.16
C ASP A 17 -16.04 -23.71 2.62
N PRO A 18 -15.00 -23.30 1.85
CA PRO A 18 -14.95 -23.38 0.39
C PRO A 18 -15.03 -24.78 -0.21
N LEU A 19 -14.91 -25.87 0.56
CA LEU A 19 -15.10 -27.23 0.03
C LEU A 19 -16.57 -27.66 0.15
N ALA A 20 -17.22 -27.32 1.27
CA ALA A 20 -18.62 -27.66 1.53
C ALA A 20 -19.62 -26.60 1.06
N GLY A 21 -19.19 -25.35 0.83
CA GLY A 21 -20.04 -24.21 0.49
C GLY A 21 -21.11 -23.91 1.54
N LEU A 22 -20.80 -24.13 2.82
CA LEU A 22 -21.68 -23.86 3.95
C LEU A 22 -21.12 -22.70 4.78
N PRO A 23 -21.98 -21.78 5.28
CA PRO A 23 -21.55 -20.75 6.22
C PRO A 23 -21.22 -21.40 7.58
N GLY A 24 -20.04 -21.09 8.12
CA GLY A 24 -19.66 -21.40 9.49
C GLY A 24 -20.43 -20.53 10.49
N THR A 25 -20.67 -21.07 11.68
CA THR A 25 -21.74 -20.62 12.60
C THR A 25 -21.33 -19.57 13.63
N GLU A 26 -20.11 -19.02 13.60
CA GLU A 26 -19.66 -18.07 14.62
C GLU A 26 -18.98 -16.82 14.03
N PRO A 27 -19.32 -15.61 14.53
CA PRO A 27 -18.66 -14.37 14.16
C PRO A 27 -17.27 -14.27 14.81
N LEU A 28 -16.22 -14.13 14.00
CA LEU A 28 -14.85 -13.90 14.48
C LEU A 28 -14.55 -12.40 14.61
N LYS A 29 -13.57 -12.08 15.47
CA LYS A 29 -13.25 -10.71 15.90
C LYS A 29 -13.04 -9.75 14.71
N THR A 30 -13.62 -8.57 14.85
CA THR A 30 -13.54 -7.46 13.89
C THR A 30 -12.12 -6.87 13.85
N LEU A 31 -11.51 -6.71 12.67
CA LEU A 31 -10.37 -5.81 12.48
C LEU A 31 -10.84 -4.39 12.78
N ALA A 32 -10.22 -3.70 13.74
CA ALA A 32 -10.59 -2.32 14.04
C ALA A 32 -10.38 -1.40 12.80
N GLU A 33 -11.31 -0.47 12.56
CA GLU A 33 -11.10 0.65 11.62
C GLU A 33 -9.98 1.56 12.15
N GLY A 34 -8.72 1.21 11.86
CA GLY A 34 -7.55 1.87 12.47
C GLY A 34 -6.40 2.21 11.52
N ALA A 35 -6.54 1.98 10.21
CA ALA A 35 -5.51 2.42 9.26
C ALA A 35 -5.83 3.85 8.77
N PRO A 36 -4.90 4.82 8.88
CA PRO A 36 -5.05 6.14 8.29
C PRO A 36 -5.27 6.03 6.78
N LEU A 37 -6.40 6.56 6.29
CA LEU A 37 -6.86 6.43 4.92
C LEU A 37 -6.31 7.54 4.03
N THR A 38 -5.23 7.27 3.29
CA THR A 38 -4.77 8.15 2.20
C THR A 38 -3.99 7.43 1.14
N ALA A 39 -4.14 7.90 -0.10
CA ALA A 39 -3.64 7.36 -1.36
C ALA A 39 -4.11 5.94 -1.72
N VAL A 40 -4.47 5.12 -0.73
CA VAL A 40 -5.11 3.83 -0.94
C VAL A 40 -6.63 3.91 -1.10
N ASP A 41 -7.32 4.86 -0.46
CA ASP A 41 -8.71 5.11 -0.84
C ASP A 41 -8.81 5.70 -2.24
N GLN A 42 -7.79 6.45 -2.69
CA GLN A 42 -7.70 6.95 -4.06
C GLN A 42 -7.46 5.85 -5.08
N ALA A 43 -6.47 4.97 -4.83
CA ALA A 43 -6.19 3.84 -5.71
C ALA A 43 -7.32 2.80 -5.64
N GLY A 44 -7.89 2.59 -4.46
CA GLY A 44 -9.02 1.71 -4.20
C GLY A 44 -10.33 2.20 -4.79
N ASP A 45 -10.64 3.50 -4.74
CA ASP A 45 -11.81 4.11 -5.37
C ASP A 45 -11.61 4.22 -6.89
N ALA A 46 -10.43 4.57 -7.39
CA ALA A 46 -10.15 4.54 -8.84
C ALA A 46 -10.26 3.11 -9.41
N LEU A 47 -9.78 2.12 -8.66
CA LEU A 47 -9.93 0.70 -9.00
C LEU A 47 -11.39 0.26 -8.89
N ARG A 48 -12.10 0.66 -7.82
CA ARG A 48 -13.52 0.34 -7.62
C ARG A 48 -14.41 0.99 -8.67
N ASP A 49 -14.13 2.23 -9.09
CA ASP A 49 -14.85 2.96 -10.13
C ASP A 49 -14.55 2.41 -11.52
N ALA A 50 -13.28 2.07 -11.80
CA ALA A 50 -12.90 1.37 -13.02
C ALA A 50 -13.60 0.00 -13.14
N LEU A 51 -13.75 -0.71 -12.01
CA LEU A 51 -14.39 -2.02 -11.95
C LEU A 51 -15.93 -1.93 -11.92
N ALA A 52 -16.50 -0.90 -11.29
CA ALA A 52 -17.94 -0.63 -11.31
C ALA A 52 -18.40 -0.21 -12.72
N SER A 53 -17.58 0.57 -13.43
CA SER A 53 -17.78 0.90 -14.84
C SER A 53 -17.65 -0.31 -15.77
N ALA A 54 -17.00 -1.39 -15.32
CA ALA A 54 -16.79 -2.62 -16.08
C ALA A 54 -17.87 -3.70 -15.88
N GLY A 55 -18.96 -3.42 -15.14
CA GLY A 55 -20.16 -4.27 -15.16
C GLY A 55 -20.24 -5.40 -14.12
N GLY A 56 -19.97 -5.12 -12.84
CA GLY A 56 -20.57 -5.86 -11.71
C GLY A 56 -19.89 -7.15 -11.23
N ALA A 57 -18.84 -7.65 -11.88
CA ALA A 57 -18.05 -8.82 -11.45
C ALA A 57 -16.68 -8.46 -10.83
N GLY A 58 -16.61 -7.35 -10.08
CA GLY A 58 -15.37 -6.59 -9.89
C GLY A 58 -14.56 -6.83 -8.62
N TRP A 59 -15.15 -7.37 -7.54
CA TRP A 59 -14.51 -7.32 -6.22
C TRP A 59 -13.25 -8.20 -6.11
N GLU A 60 -13.22 -9.36 -6.78
CA GLU A 60 -12.05 -10.26 -6.82
C GLU A 60 -10.89 -9.61 -7.55
N THR A 61 -11.17 -8.96 -8.67
CA THR A 61 -10.19 -8.19 -9.44
C THR A 61 -9.67 -7.01 -8.63
N ALA A 62 -10.56 -6.32 -7.88
CA ALA A 62 -10.18 -5.25 -6.97
C ALA A 62 -9.24 -5.76 -5.86
N ALA A 63 -9.59 -6.89 -5.23
CA ALA A 63 -8.80 -7.49 -4.16
C ALA A 63 -7.43 -7.95 -4.67
N ARG A 64 -7.36 -8.57 -5.86
CA ARG A 64 -6.10 -8.98 -6.49
C ARG A 64 -5.22 -7.78 -6.84
N ALA A 65 -5.79 -6.74 -7.45
CA ALA A 65 -5.04 -5.56 -7.82
C ALA A 65 -4.54 -4.82 -6.57
N ALA A 66 -5.34 -4.72 -5.51
CA ALA A 66 -4.92 -4.17 -4.23
C ALA A 66 -3.78 -5.01 -3.59
N ALA A 67 -3.87 -6.34 -3.62
CA ALA A 67 -2.81 -7.23 -3.10
C ALA A 67 -1.51 -7.13 -3.92
N VAL A 68 -1.59 -7.00 -5.25
CA VAL A 68 -0.43 -6.76 -6.11
C VAL A 68 0.19 -5.39 -5.80
N PHE A 69 -0.64 -4.35 -5.73
CA PHE A 69 -0.19 -3.00 -5.41
C PHE A 69 0.48 -2.94 -4.03
N GLY A 70 -0.14 -3.51 -3.01
CA GLY A 70 0.41 -3.54 -1.66
C GLY A 70 1.74 -4.30 -1.56
N ARG A 71 1.91 -5.38 -2.33
CA ARG A 71 3.20 -6.09 -2.43
C ARG A 71 4.29 -5.22 -3.06
N ILE A 72 3.97 -4.58 -4.18
CA ILE A 72 4.89 -3.64 -4.86
C ILE A 72 5.28 -2.54 -3.89
N GLN A 73 4.32 -1.91 -3.20
CA GLN A 73 4.59 -0.83 -2.23
C GLN A 73 5.47 -1.31 -1.06
N SER A 74 5.25 -2.53 -0.57
CA SER A 74 6.06 -3.14 0.48
C SER A 74 7.52 -3.32 0.03
N GLU A 75 7.73 -3.79 -1.20
CA GLU A 75 9.06 -3.98 -1.79
C GLU A 75 9.79 -2.67 -2.03
N VAL A 76 9.07 -1.66 -2.53
CA VAL A 76 9.67 -0.34 -2.79
C VAL A 76 9.81 0.50 -1.51
N GLY A 77 9.29 0.01 -0.38
CA GLY A 77 9.54 0.53 0.96
C GLY A 77 8.56 1.60 1.45
N ASP A 78 7.38 1.69 0.84
CA ASP A 78 6.27 2.53 1.29
C ASP A 78 5.32 1.70 2.17
N ALA A 79 5.57 1.73 3.48
CA ALA A 79 4.85 0.95 4.46
C ALA A 79 3.39 1.39 4.61
N ASP A 80 3.12 2.69 4.51
CA ASP A 80 1.77 3.23 4.67
C ASP A 80 0.88 2.77 3.51
N LEU A 81 1.32 2.97 2.26
CA LEU A 81 0.56 2.51 1.10
C LEU A 81 0.45 0.98 1.03
N ALA A 82 1.51 0.28 1.41
CA ALA A 82 1.50 -1.18 1.44
C ALA A 82 0.44 -1.69 2.41
N VAL A 83 0.44 -1.23 3.66
CA VAL A 83 -0.53 -1.68 4.68
C VAL A 83 -1.94 -1.43 4.24
N VAL A 84 -2.27 -0.21 3.80
CA VAL A 84 -3.66 0.09 3.50
C VAL A 84 -4.13 -0.75 2.30
N ALA A 85 -3.28 -0.99 1.29
CA ALA A 85 -3.65 -1.79 0.13
C ALA A 85 -3.79 -3.28 0.47
N LEU A 86 -2.91 -3.81 1.32
CA LEU A 86 -2.96 -5.19 1.80
C LEU A 86 -4.17 -5.41 2.72
N ASP A 87 -4.49 -4.45 3.59
CA ASP A 87 -5.68 -4.47 4.45
C ASP A 87 -6.95 -4.39 3.61
N PHE A 88 -6.99 -3.53 2.58
CA PHE A 88 -8.13 -3.44 1.67
C PHE A 88 -8.35 -4.75 0.90
N ALA A 89 -7.28 -5.37 0.40
CA ALA A 89 -7.35 -6.69 -0.23
C ALA A 89 -7.85 -7.76 0.75
N GLY A 90 -7.31 -7.79 1.97
CA GLY A 90 -7.72 -8.70 3.03
C GLY A 90 -9.21 -8.55 3.37
N ARG A 91 -9.68 -7.31 3.54
CA ARG A 91 -11.10 -6.99 3.81
C ARG A 91 -12.00 -7.42 2.66
N LEU A 92 -11.67 -7.10 1.41
CA LEU A 92 -12.48 -7.51 0.26
C LEU A 92 -12.63 -9.02 0.18
N TYR A 93 -11.54 -9.77 0.38
CA TYR A 93 -11.60 -11.23 0.41
C TYR A 93 -12.36 -11.75 1.63
N ASN A 94 -12.22 -11.13 2.79
CA ASN A 94 -12.92 -11.54 4.00
C ASN A 94 -14.45 -11.32 3.88
N ASP A 95 -14.84 -10.10 3.49
CA ASP A 95 -16.24 -9.66 3.41
C ASP A 95 -17.01 -10.41 2.31
N ASN A 96 -16.32 -10.81 1.24
CA ASN A 96 -16.90 -11.57 0.13
C ASN A 96 -16.53 -13.06 0.17
N SER A 97 -15.99 -13.57 1.28
CA SER A 97 -15.66 -14.98 1.43
C SER A 97 -16.84 -15.92 1.15
N PRO A 98 -18.12 -15.60 1.52
CA PRO A 98 -19.26 -16.45 1.15
C PRO A 98 -19.54 -16.49 -0.36
N SER A 99 -19.07 -15.48 -1.10
CA SER A 99 -19.29 -15.32 -2.55
C SER A 99 -18.16 -15.88 -3.41
N MET A 100 -17.03 -16.29 -2.83
CA MET A 100 -15.87 -16.86 -3.56
C MET A 100 -16.15 -18.19 -4.28
N GLY A 101 -17.31 -18.80 -4.05
CA GLY A 101 -17.63 -20.11 -4.63
C GLY A 101 -16.68 -21.21 -4.14
N ARG A 102 -16.41 -22.21 -4.98
CA ARG A 102 -15.62 -23.40 -4.61
C ARG A 102 -14.44 -23.61 -5.56
N GLY A 103 -13.49 -24.44 -5.15
CA GLY A 103 -12.39 -24.90 -5.99
C GLY A 103 -11.20 -23.94 -6.04
N ARG A 104 -10.47 -23.96 -7.16
CA ARG A 104 -9.14 -23.33 -7.26
C ARG A 104 -9.14 -21.82 -7.04
N GLU A 105 -10.17 -21.12 -7.49
CA GLU A 105 -10.24 -19.65 -7.38
C GLU A 105 -10.45 -19.19 -5.94
N ALA A 106 -11.33 -19.88 -5.19
CA ALA A 106 -11.51 -19.66 -3.76
C ALA A 106 -10.21 -19.92 -2.99
N LEU A 107 -9.49 -21.00 -3.32
CA LEU A 107 -8.19 -21.30 -2.70
C LEU A 107 -7.14 -20.22 -2.98
N ILE A 108 -7.09 -19.69 -4.21
CA ILE A 108 -6.21 -18.57 -4.57
C ILE A 108 -6.60 -17.31 -3.79
N GLY A 109 -7.89 -16.99 -3.71
CA GLY A 109 -8.40 -15.83 -2.97
C GLY A 109 -8.04 -15.88 -1.49
N LEU A 110 -8.33 -17.00 -0.83
CA LEU A 110 -7.99 -17.20 0.59
C LEU A 110 -6.47 -17.23 0.83
N SER A 111 -5.69 -17.82 -0.07
CA SER A 111 -4.21 -17.77 0.03
C SER A 111 -3.69 -16.33 -0.11
N THR A 112 -4.30 -15.54 -1.00
CA THR A 112 -3.96 -14.12 -1.20
C THR A 112 -4.35 -13.28 0.01
N LEU A 113 -5.49 -13.57 0.65
CA LEU A 113 -5.88 -12.97 1.92
C LEU A 113 -4.82 -13.23 3.00
N VAL A 114 -4.41 -14.50 3.19
CA VAL A 114 -3.40 -14.89 4.19
C VAL A 114 -2.06 -14.21 3.92
N ASP A 115 -1.63 -14.15 2.66
CA ASP A 115 -0.41 -13.43 2.29
C ASP A 115 -0.54 -11.94 2.61
N SER A 116 -1.66 -11.31 2.25
CA SER A 116 -1.85 -9.86 2.39
C SER A 116 -1.84 -9.43 3.85
N ILE A 117 -2.65 -10.06 4.70
CA ILE A 117 -2.70 -9.75 6.13
C ILE A 117 -1.41 -10.15 6.86
N GLY A 118 -0.72 -11.21 6.43
CA GLY A 118 0.59 -11.56 6.98
C GLY A 118 1.67 -10.52 6.67
N ARG A 119 1.58 -9.83 5.53
CA ARG A 119 2.46 -8.70 5.18
C ARG A 119 2.06 -7.44 5.95
N ALA A 120 0.77 -7.13 6.04
CA ALA A 120 0.27 -6.01 6.84
C ALA A 120 0.67 -6.15 8.32
N MET A 121 0.56 -7.35 8.88
CA MET A 121 1.03 -7.70 10.24
C MET A 121 2.48 -7.26 10.47
N LEU A 122 3.39 -7.59 9.56
CA LEU A 122 4.81 -7.22 9.70
C LEU A 122 5.00 -5.71 9.74
N ILE A 123 4.29 -4.99 8.89
CA ILE A 123 4.40 -3.55 8.79
C ILE A 123 3.77 -2.88 10.02
N HIS A 124 2.58 -3.32 10.45
CA HIS A 124 1.97 -2.88 11.71
C HIS A 124 2.91 -3.09 12.90
N HIS A 125 3.52 -4.28 13.00
CA HIS A 125 4.43 -4.59 14.08
C HIS A 125 5.63 -3.63 14.09
N ARG A 126 6.22 -3.43 12.92
CA ARG A 126 7.36 -2.54 12.72
C ARG A 126 7.06 -1.08 13.09
N ASP A 127 5.85 -0.62 12.80
CA ASP A 127 5.38 0.73 13.14
C ASP A 127 4.94 0.87 14.61
N GLY A 128 5.12 -0.17 15.43
CA GLY A 128 4.70 -0.17 16.83
C GLY A 128 3.18 -0.34 17.04
N ARG A 129 2.42 -0.59 15.98
CA ARG A 129 0.98 -0.88 16.01
C ARG A 129 0.73 -2.35 16.40
N ARG A 130 1.17 -2.72 17.61
CA ARG A 130 1.21 -4.12 18.08
C ARG A 130 -0.16 -4.78 18.11
N ASP A 131 -1.20 -4.05 18.49
CA ASP A 131 -2.56 -4.57 18.57
C ASP A 131 -3.08 -4.94 17.17
N LEU A 132 -2.91 -4.04 16.19
CA LEU A 132 -3.26 -4.31 14.79
C LEU A 132 -2.43 -5.45 14.19
N ALA A 133 -1.16 -5.57 14.56
CA ALA A 133 -0.35 -6.72 14.17
C ALA A 133 -0.88 -8.04 14.78
N GLY A 134 -1.38 -8.00 16.02
CA GLY A 134 -2.06 -9.13 16.65
C GLY A 134 -3.34 -9.51 15.91
N GLU A 135 -4.20 -8.54 15.63
CA GLU A 135 -5.46 -8.76 14.91
C GLU A 135 -5.24 -9.31 13.50
N ALA A 136 -4.30 -8.74 12.74
CA ALA A 136 -3.94 -9.22 11.40
C ALA A 136 -3.41 -10.67 11.42
N TYR A 137 -2.65 -11.02 12.47
CA TYR A 137 -2.21 -12.40 12.68
C TYR A 137 -3.37 -13.34 12.98
N ASP A 138 -4.27 -12.96 13.88
CA ASP A 138 -5.40 -13.79 14.30
C ASP A 138 -6.32 -14.13 13.11
N VAL A 139 -6.68 -13.12 12.31
CA VAL A 139 -7.47 -13.31 11.07
C VAL A 139 -6.72 -14.26 10.12
N GLY A 140 -5.42 -14.04 9.91
CA GLY A 140 -4.66 -14.88 8.99
C GLY A 140 -4.46 -16.30 9.46
N ARG A 141 -4.32 -16.50 10.76
CA ARG A 141 -4.17 -17.82 11.38
C ARG A 141 -5.42 -18.66 11.13
N GLU A 142 -6.61 -18.08 11.25
CA GLU A 142 -7.88 -18.78 11.02
C GLU A 142 -8.01 -19.30 9.59
N PHE A 143 -7.74 -18.45 8.60
CA PHE A 143 -7.76 -18.86 7.19
C PHE A 143 -6.62 -19.80 6.82
N ALA A 144 -5.43 -19.62 7.41
CA ALA A 144 -4.30 -20.53 7.23
C ALA A 144 -4.58 -21.93 7.81
N GLU A 145 -5.19 -22.00 9.00
CA GLU A 145 -5.64 -23.24 9.62
C GLU A 145 -6.68 -23.94 8.76
N PHE A 146 -7.67 -23.19 8.27
CA PHE A 146 -8.66 -23.69 7.35
C PHE A 146 -7.99 -24.29 6.09
N LEU A 147 -7.11 -23.55 5.44
CA LEU A 147 -6.41 -24.02 4.22
C LEU A 147 -5.54 -25.25 4.49
N GLY A 148 -4.80 -25.29 5.60
CA GLY A 148 -3.93 -26.42 5.93
C GLY A 148 -4.69 -27.68 6.36
N ARG A 149 -5.87 -27.56 6.98
CA ARG A 149 -6.78 -28.71 7.20
C ARG A 149 -7.22 -29.34 5.88
N ASN A 150 -7.31 -28.52 4.84
CA ASN A 150 -7.72 -28.89 3.47
C ASN A 150 -6.54 -29.14 2.51
N GLY A 151 -5.34 -29.40 3.02
CA GLY A 151 -4.18 -29.81 2.21
C GLY A 151 -3.38 -28.66 1.59
N HIS A 152 -3.71 -27.40 1.88
CA HIS A 152 -3.01 -26.21 1.40
C HIS A 152 -2.19 -25.56 2.52
N ALA A 153 -1.05 -26.15 2.87
CA ALA A 153 -0.23 -25.73 4.01
C ALA A 153 0.74 -24.57 3.73
N ALA A 154 0.95 -24.19 2.46
CA ALA A 154 1.92 -23.14 2.10
C ALA A 154 1.58 -21.76 2.71
N PRO A 155 0.33 -21.26 2.65
CA PRO A 155 -0.03 -19.98 3.28
C PRO A 155 0.21 -19.98 4.80
N GLY A 156 -0.09 -21.10 5.47
CA GLY A 156 0.20 -21.26 6.91
C GLY A 156 1.68 -21.27 7.22
N SER A 157 2.50 -21.91 6.38
CA SER A 157 3.97 -21.90 6.52
C SER A 157 4.54 -20.48 6.36
N GLN A 158 4.01 -19.72 5.39
CA GLN A 158 4.41 -18.32 5.17
C GLN A 158 4.04 -17.43 6.35
N LEU A 159 2.79 -17.50 6.81
CA LEU A 159 2.32 -16.72 7.96
C LEU A 159 3.08 -17.08 9.24
N LEU A 160 3.38 -18.38 9.46
CA LEU A 160 4.21 -18.84 10.57
C LEU A 160 5.61 -18.21 10.54
N GLY A 161 6.28 -18.25 9.38
CA GLY A 161 7.62 -17.67 9.24
C GLY A 161 7.66 -16.20 9.63
N ARG A 162 6.67 -15.43 9.16
CA ARG A 162 6.51 -14.00 9.47
C ARG A 162 6.26 -13.76 10.95
N ARG A 163 5.38 -14.54 11.58
CA ARG A 163 5.08 -14.44 13.01
C ARG A 163 6.28 -14.82 13.87
N ALA A 164 7.02 -15.85 13.48
CA ALA A 164 8.24 -16.26 14.18
C ALA A 164 9.31 -15.14 14.15
N ALA A 165 9.45 -14.41 13.04
CA ALA A 165 10.35 -13.25 12.99
C ALA A 165 9.96 -12.14 13.97
N ILE A 166 8.66 -11.85 14.12
CA ILE A 166 8.14 -10.91 15.14
C ILE A 166 8.43 -11.40 16.57
N LEU A 167 8.19 -12.68 16.83
CA LEU A 167 8.40 -13.23 18.17
C LEU A 167 9.88 -13.26 18.54
N ASN A 168 10.76 -13.62 17.60
CA ASN A 168 12.21 -13.57 17.80
C ASN A 168 12.72 -12.15 18.09
N THR A 169 12.15 -11.13 17.45
CA THR A 169 12.53 -9.72 17.68
C THR A 169 11.98 -9.17 19.00
N THR A 170 10.84 -9.68 19.48
CA THR A 170 10.22 -9.24 20.74
C THR A 170 10.55 -10.12 21.95
N GLY A 171 11.24 -11.25 21.76
CA GLY A 171 11.46 -12.25 22.82
C GLY A 171 10.19 -13.00 23.22
N GLY A 172 9.18 -13.04 22.35
CA GLY A 172 7.91 -13.73 22.59
C GLY A 172 8.01 -15.25 22.44
N SER A 173 7.14 -15.99 23.12
CA SER A 173 7.06 -17.44 22.99
C SER A 173 6.51 -17.85 21.62
N THR A 174 7.09 -18.92 21.05
CA THR A 174 6.58 -19.56 19.83
C THR A 174 5.62 -20.72 20.11
N GLU A 175 5.32 -21.01 21.37
CA GLU A 175 4.35 -22.03 21.74
C GLU A 175 2.93 -21.58 21.38
N GLY A 176 2.12 -22.52 20.88
CA GLY A 176 0.70 -22.27 20.60
C GLY A 176 0.41 -21.36 19.41
N ILE A 177 1.40 -21.00 18.57
CA ILE A 177 1.16 -20.25 17.33
C ILE A 177 0.20 -21.03 16.40
N TYR A 178 0.33 -22.36 16.35
CA TYR A 178 -0.57 -23.24 15.63
C TYR A 178 -0.76 -24.56 16.38
N SER A 179 -1.83 -25.28 16.05
CA SER A 179 -2.03 -26.64 16.58
C SER A 179 -0.91 -27.58 16.13
N PRO A 180 -0.51 -28.57 16.96
CA PRO A 180 0.53 -29.54 16.59
C PRO A 180 0.25 -30.26 15.27
N GLU A 181 -1.01 -30.57 14.98
CA GLU A 181 -1.45 -31.25 13.77
C GLU A 181 -1.22 -30.39 12.52
N LEU A 182 -1.38 -29.06 12.63
CA LEU A 182 -1.11 -28.15 11.53
C LEU A 182 0.39 -27.93 11.34
N LEU A 183 1.15 -27.78 12.43
CA LEU A 183 2.61 -27.66 12.38
C LEU A 183 3.26 -28.86 11.67
N ALA A 184 2.75 -30.08 11.92
CA ALA A 184 3.20 -31.30 11.25
C ALA A 184 2.97 -31.30 9.71
N ARG A 185 2.07 -30.43 9.20
CA ARG A 185 1.76 -30.29 7.78
C ARG A 185 2.50 -29.13 7.10
N MET A 186 3.12 -28.25 7.87
CA MET A 186 3.83 -27.08 7.33
C MET A 186 5.16 -27.47 6.70
N ASN A 187 5.60 -26.69 5.72
CA ASN A 187 6.89 -26.88 5.07
C ASN A 187 7.96 -26.04 5.80
N PRO A 188 8.93 -26.66 6.50
CA PRO A 188 9.96 -25.92 7.24
C PRO A 188 10.79 -24.99 6.35
N SER A 189 11.02 -25.35 5.08
CA SER A 189 11.76 -24.53 4.13
C SER A 189 11.02 -23.26 3.75
N ASP A 190 9.69 -23.34 3.59
CA ASP A 190 8.86 -22.15 3.31
C ASP A 190 8.80 -21.24 4.53
N THR A 191 8.64 -21.81 5.72
CA THR A 191 8.66 -21.09 6.99
C THR A 191 9.98 -20.35 7.21
N LEU A 192 11.11 -21.02 6.97
CA LEU A 192 12.44 -20.43 7.13
C LEU A 192 12.70 -19.30 6.12
N ARG A 193 12.34 -19.51 4.84
CA ARG A 193 12.46 -18.50 3.79
C ARG A 193 11.67 -17.24 4.15
N GLU A 194 10.44 -17.40 4.58
CA GLU A 194 9.56 -16.28 4.95
C GLU A 194 9.99 -15.60 6.24
N GLY A 195 10.46 -16.35 7.25
CA GLY A 195 11.03 -15.78 8.46
C GLY A 195 12.29 -14.97 8.18
N THR A 196 13.15 -15.42 7.27
CA THR A 196 14.35 -14.69 6.85
C THR A 196 14.01 -13.39 6.14
N TRP A 197 13.06 -13.45 5.20
CA TRP A 197 12.54 -12.26 4.51
C TRP A 197 11.90 -11.28 5.51
N ALA A 198 11.05 -11.77 6.41
CA ALA A 198 10.38 -10.97 7.42
C ALA A 198 11.37 -10.28 8.37
N ALA A 199 12.42 -10.99 8.81
CA ALA A 199 13.49 -10.41 9.61
C ALA A 199 14.20 -9.27 8.87
N ALA A 200 14.45 -9.41 7.56
CA ALA A 200 15.04 -8.33 6.76
C ALA A 200 14.11 -7.11 6.68
N VAL A 201 12.79 -7.31 6.55
CA VAL A 201 11.79 -6.23 6.56
C VAL A 201 11.75 -5.51 7.90
N LEU A 202 11.72 -6.26 9.01
CA LEU A 202 11.68 -5.69 10.37
C LEU A 202 12.95 -4.91 10.70
N ASN A 203 14.12 -5.39 10.24
CA ASN A 203 15.42 -4.79 10.50
C ASN A 203 15.83 -3.72 9.47
N ALA A 204 15.03 -3.45 8.44
CA ALA A 204 15.36 -2.43 7.45
C ALA A 204 15.50 -1.06 8.12
N THR A 205 16.49 -0.28 7.68
CA THR A 205 16.80 1.04 8.24
C THR A 205 16.27 2.18 7.34
N GLY A 206 16.01 3.34 7.94
CA GLY A 206 15.52 4.54 7.24
C GLY A 206 14.01 4.76 7.34
N PRO A 207 13.45 5.80 6.69
CA PRO A 207 12.03 6.07 6.69
C PRO A 207 11.23 5.13 5.76
N HIS A 208 10.09 4.68 6.23
CA HIS A 208 9.14 3.82 5.50
C HIS A 208 7.71 4.33 5.54
N THR A 209 7.41 5.29 6.41
CA THR A 209 6.14 5.99 6.47
C THR A 209 6.32 7.43 6.02
N LEU A 210 5.24 8.07 5.58
CA LEU A 210 5.24 9.49 5.21
C LEU A 210 5.66 10.38 6.37
N ARG A 211 5.24 10.05 7.60
CA ARG A 211 5.66 10.75 8.82
C ARG A 211 7.18 10.67 9.03
N GLN A 212 7.75 9.48 8.90
CA GLN A 212 9.21 9.29 9.00
C GLN A 212 9.95 9.99 7.86
N ALA A 213 9.39 9.99 6.66
CA ALA A 213 9.97 10.66 5.50
C ALA A 213 9.99 12.18 5.66
N VAL A 214 8.90 12.79 6.15
CA VAL A 214 8.84 14.22 6.49
C VAL A 214 9.86 14.57 7.57
N ALA A 215 10.00 13.72 8.59
CA ALA A 215 11.00 13.92 9.65
C ALA A 215 12.44 13.80 9.12
N ALA A 216 12.73 12.77 8.34
CA ALA A 216 14.05 12.52 7.78
C ALA A 216 14.52 13.64 6.83
N THR A 217 13.58 14.22 6.08
CA THR A 217 13.86 15.30 5.12
C THR A 217 13.83 16.70 5.73
N ASP A 218 13.57 16.83 7.04
CA ASP A 218 13.40 18.10 7.75
C ASP A 218 12.36 19.03 7.11
N THR A 219 11.29 18.45 6.56
CA THR A 219 10.23 19.20 5.87
C THR A 219 9.00 19.46 6.74
N SER A 220 9.00 19.03 8.01
CA SER A 220 7.86 19.11 8.94
C SER A 220 7.24 20.50 9.12
N ARG A 221 8.02 21.56 8.87
CA ARG A 221 7.56 22.96 8.96
C ARG A 221 6.95 23.49 7.66
N ARG A 222 7.07 22.76 6.55
CA ARG A 222 6.58 23.20 5.24
C ARG A 222 5.06 23.03 5.16
N PRO A 223 4.31 24.04 4.66
CA PRO A 223 2.86 23.94 4.51
C PRO A 223 2.42 22.72 3.68
N TRP A 224 3.13 22.41 2.59
CA TRP A 224 2.82 21.25 1.75
C TRP A 224 3.04 19.92 2.48
N ALA A 225 4.08 19.80 3.31
CA ALA A 225 4.35 18.57 4.06
C ALA A 225 3.29 18.36 5.16
N ARG A 226 2.86 19.44 5.83
CA ARG A 226 1.74 19.39 6.77
C ARG A 226 0.44 19.04 6.08
N ALA A 227 0.18 19.60 4.89
CA ALA A 227 -1.00 19.26 4.11
C ALA A 227 -1.00 17.77 3.72
N LEU A 228 0.13 17.21 3.29
CA LEU A 228 0.27 15.77 3.04
C LEU A 228 -0.02 14.95 4.31
N LEU A 229 0.60 15.29 5.45
CA LEU A 229 0.37 14.57 6.71
C LEU A 229 -1.06 14.67 7.23
N ASN A 230 -1.67 15.86 7.18
CA ASN A 230 -3.04 16.08 7.63
C ASN A 230 -4.04 15.29 6.79
N VAL A 231 -3.71 15.00 5.54
CA VAL A 231 -4.57 14.20 4.70
C VAL A 231 -4.59 12.76 5.21
N ILE A 232 -3.42 12.23 5.62
CA ILE A 232 -3.22 10.88 6.18
C ILE A 232 -3.95 10.71 7.52
N GLU A 233 -4.02 11.77 8.34
CA GLU A 233 -4.57 11.70 9.70
C GLU A 233 -6.12 11.74 9.79
N VAL A 234 -6.87 11.69 8.68
CA VAL A 234 -8.34 11.82 8.73
C VAL A 234 -9.02 10.55 9.24
N ASN A 235 -9.92 10.76 10.20
CA ASN A 235 -10.69 9.77 10.92
C ASN A 235 -11.56 8.89 9.98
N PRO A 236 -11.34 7.55 9.94
CA PRO A 236 -12.03 6.62 9.04
C PRO A 236 -13.55 6.53 9.25
N SER A 237 -14.09 7.08 10.34
CA SER A 237 -15.53 6.98 10.67
C SER A 237 -16.45 7.98 9.96
N ALA A 238 -15.92 8.96 9.21
CA ALA A 238 -16.73 9.98 8.54
C ALA A 238 -17.09 9.61 7.08
N LYS A 239 -18.21 8.90 6.87
CA LYS A 239 -18.72 8.46 5.55
C LYS A 239 -18.92 9.58 4.50
N THR A 240 -18.91 10.84 4.92
CA THR A 240 -19.18 12.04 4.10
C THR A 240 -17.98 12.97 3.94
N ALA A 241 -16.81 12.64 4.50
CA ALA A 241 -15.63 13.49 4.32
C ALA A 241 -15.08 13.32 2.88
N PRO A 242 -14.63 14.41 2.22
CA PRO A 242 -13.94 14.30 0.93
C PRO A 242 -12.75 13.35 1.07
N ARG A 243 -12.73 12.33 0.20
CA ARG A 243 -12.12 11.02 0.44
C ARG A 243 -10.65 10.97 0.06
N CYS A 244 -10.13 12.07 -0.50
CA CYS A 244 -8.74 12.13 -0.87
C CYS A 244 -8.15 13.55 -0.98
N PRO A 245 -6.81 13.72 -0.95
CA PRO A 245 -6.18 15.03 -1.06
C PRO A 245 -6.58 15.79 -2.33
N THR A 246 -6.83 15.06 -3.42
CA THR A 246 -7.20 15.59 -4.73
C THR A 246 -8.68 16.02 -4.78
N GLU A 247 -9.58 15.35 -4.06
CA GLU A 247 -10.98 15.79 -3.86
C GLU A 247 -11.12 16.96 -2.88
N ARG A 248 -10.12 17.15 -2.02
CA ARG A 248 -10.12 18.25 -1.03
C ARG A 248 -9.74 19.59 -1.63
N GLY A 249 -9.22 19.65 -2.86
CA GLY A 249 -8.78 20.87 -3.58
C GLY A 249 -7.60 21.61 -2.94
N SER A 250 -7.49 21.60 -1.60
CA SER A 250 -6.49 22.29 -0.81
C SER A 250 -5.08 21.69 -0.92
N ALA A 251 -4.96 20.38 -1.16
CA ALA A 251 -3.66 19.73 -1.37
C ALA A 251 -3.16 19.91 -2.82
N LEU A 252 -4.06 20.01 -3.81
CA LEU A 252 -3.72 20.27 -5.21
C LEU A 252 -2.96 21.59 -5.38
N ILE A 253 -3.33 22.62 -4.62
CA ILE A 253 -2.66 23.93 -4.59
C ILE A 253 -1.17 23.78 -4.25
N HIS A 254 -0.83 22.81 -3.40
CA HIS A 254 0.53 22.60 -2.93
C HIS A 254 1.34 21.60 -3.77
N LEU A 255 0.71 20.82 -4.66
CA LEU A 255 1.40 19.77 -5.43
C LEU A 255 2.58 20.32 -6.25
N PRO A 256 2.47 21.43 -7.01
CA PRO A 256 3.63 21.98 -7.73
C PRO A 256 4.80 22.32 -6.82
N THR A 257 4.53 23.01 -5.70
CA THR A 257 5.57 23.40 -4.73
C THR A 257 6.18 22.18 -4.03
N ALA A 258 5.38 21.17 -3.72
CA ALA A 258 5.85 19.92 -3.13
C ALA A 258 6.74 19.16 -4.11
N ALA A 259 6.32 19.03 -5.37
CA ALA A 259 7.05 18.36 -6.44
C ALA A 259 8.42 19.00 -6.67
N GLN A 260 8.47 20.33 -6.79
CA GLN A 260 9.73 21.07 -6.92
C GLN A 260 10.64 20.93 -5.70
N ALA A 261 10.08 21.00 -4.48
CA ALA A 261 10.86 20.84 -3.26
C ALA A 261 11.47 19.43 -3.14
N VAL A 262 10.70 18.39 -3.49
CA VAL A 262 11.19 17.01 -3.48
C VAL A 262 12.20 16.78 -4.59
N ALA A 263 11.99 17.29 -5.80
CA ALA A 263 12.96 17.20 -6.89
C ALA A 263 14.30 17.83 -6.49
N GLY A 264 14.28 19.05 -5.94
CA GLY A 264 15.49 19.70 -5.42
C GLY A 264 16.14 18.94 -4.26
N GLY A 265 15.34 18.34 -3.38
CA GLY A 265 15.84 17.49 -2.30
C GLY A 265 16.53 16.22 -2.79
N LEU A 266 15.98 15.55 -3.80
CA LEU A 266 16.55 14.36 -4.45
C LEU A 266 17.87 14.66 -5.16
N ASP A 267 17.99 15.83 -5.79
CA ASP A 267 19.21 16.25 -6.48
C ASP A 267 20.30 16.72 -5.51
N ALA A 268 19.93 17.41 -4.43
CA ALA A 268 20.88 17.87 -3.42
C ALA A 268 21.41 16.75 -2.51
N THR A 269 20.66 15.66 -2.37
CA THR A 269 21.05 14.54 -1.49
C THR A 269 22.02 13.61 -2.21
N ARG A 270 23.21 13.42 -1.64
CA ARG A 270 24.22 12.52 -2.21
C ARG A 270 23.68 11.08 -2.25
N PRO A 271 23.94 10.32 -3.33
CA PRO A 271 23.48 8.95 -3.45
C PRO A 271 24.22 8.06 -2.45
N HIS A 272 23.52 7.66 -1.40
CA HIS A 272 23.94 6.59 -0.52
C HIS A 272 22.70 5.73 -0.20
N PRO A 273 22.73 4.41 -0.47
CA PRO A 273 21.54 3.56 -0.41
C PRO A 273 20.90 3.49 0.98
N ASN A 274 21.68 3.74 2.03
CA ASN A 274 21.21 3.77 3.42
C ASN A 274 21.05 5.18 4.00
N ASP A 275 21.13 6.25 3.18
CA ASP A 275 20.85 7.60 3.67
C ASP A 275 19.34 7.76 3.94
N PRO A 276 18.91 7.96 5.20
CA PRO A 276 17.51 8.12 5.53
C PRO A 276 16.87 9.33 4.83
N ARG A 277 17.64 10.37 4.52
CA ARG A 277 17.13 11.56 3.79
C ARG A 277 16.77 11.22 2.36
N LEU A 278 17.66 10.50 1.66
CA LEU A 278 17.42 10.08 0.28
C LEU A 278 16.18 9.19 0.20
N ARG A 279 16.06 8.24 1.13
CA ARG A 279 14.89 7.38 1.23
C ARG A 279 13.61 8.17 1.54
N GLY A 280 13.69 9.16 2.43
CA GLY A 280 12.57 10.04 2.75
C GLY A 280 12.11 10.86 1.55
N TRP A 281 13.05 11.44 0.79
CA TRP A 281 12.73 12.17 -0.43
C TRP A 281 12.10 11.27 -1.51
N ARG A 282 12.60 10.03 -1.67
CA ARG A 282 12.01 9.06 -2.60
C ARG A 282 10.58 8.70 -2.22
N LEU A 283 10.30 8.53 -0.93
CA LEU A 283 8.97 8.21 -0.42
C LEU A 283 8.01 9.40 -0.63
N LEU A 284 8.40 10.61 -0.21
CA LEU A 284 7.59 11.81 -0.45
C LEU A 284 7.32 12.06 -1.94
N GLY A 285 8.31 11.81 -2.79
CA GLY A 285 8.16 11.98 -4.23
C GLY A 285 7.18 11.00 -4.85
N ARG A 286 7.17 9.74 -4.39
CA ARG A 286 6.21 8.74 -4.86
C ARG A 286 4.79 9.10 -4.44
N GLU A 287 4.58 9.54 -3.20
CA GLU A 287 3.26 9.99 -2.75
C GLU A 287 2.74 11.16 -3.58
N ILE A 288 3.59 12.15 -3.86
CA ILE A 288 3.23 13.29 -4.72
C ILE A 288 2.92 12.81 -6.15
N HIS A 289 3.73 11.88 -6.69
CA HIS A 289 3.45 11.28 -7.99
C HIS A 289 2.11 10.55 -8.01
N SER A 290 1.79 9.75 -6.99
CA SER A 290 0.51 9.06 -6.86
C SER A 290 -0.66 10.04 -6.81
N CYS A 291 -0.52 11.15 -6.07
CA CYS A 291 -1.51 12.23 -6.07
C CYS A 291 -1.72 12.81 -7.48
N TYR A 292 -0.65 13.05 -8.24
CA TYR A 292 -0.77 13.50 -9.62
C TYR A 292 -1.42 12.48 -10.54
N ALA A 293 -1.03 11.21 -10.45
CA ALA A 293 -1.54 10.14 -11.29
C ALA A 293 -3.06 10.00 -11.10
N VAL A 294 -3.54 9.98 -9.86
CA VAL A 294 -4.97 9.93 -9.52
C VAL A 294 -5.69 11.19 -10.00
N ALA A 295 -5.13 12.38 -9.75
CA ALA A 295 -5.75 13.62 -10.19
C ALA A 295 -5.79 13.77 -11.72
N SER A 296 -4.86 13.16 -12.45
CA SER A 296 -4.81 13.25 -13.91
C SER A 296 -5.96 12.51 -14.60
N SER A 297 -6.51 11.47 -13.95
CA SER A 297 -7.59 10.65 -14.51
C SER A 297 -9.00 11.19 -14.22
N SER A 298 -9.15 12.19 -13.33
CA SER A 298 -10.46 12.72 -12.91
C SER A 298 -10.41 14.20 -12.48
N GLY A 299 -11.56 14.90 -12.53
CA GLY A 299 -11.69 16.24 -11.92
C GLY A 299 -10.93 17.39 -12.62
N GLU A 300 -10.61 18.44 -11.84
CA GLU A 300 -10.07 19.73 -12.31
C GLU A 300 -8.66 19.61 -12.91
N LEU A 301 -7.82 18.69 -12.39
CA LEU A 301 -6.43 18.55 -12.83
C LEU A 301 -6.30 17.91 -14.22
N ARG A 302 -7.29 17.11 -14.65
CA ARG A 302 -7.43 16.67 -16.05
C ARG A 302 -7.47 17.85 -17.03
N HIS A 303 -8.08 18.96 -16.62
CA HIS A 303 -8.21 20.17 -17.45
C HIS A 303 -7.08 21.18 -17.24
N ARG A 304 -6.30 21.04 -16.17
CA ARG A 304 -5.17 21.91 -15.81
C ARG A 304 -3.81 21.22 -15.92
N LEU A 305 -3.74 20.06 -16.56
CA LEU A 305 -2.53 19.25 -16.63
C LEU A 305 -1.32 20.04 -17.16
N SER A 306 -1.53 20.94 -18.12
CA SER A 306 -0.47 21.80 -18.66
C SER A 306 0.22 22.68 -17.61
N GLU A 307 -0.49 23.12 -16.56
CA GLU A 307 0.07 23.92 -15.46
C GLU A 307 0.88 23.07 -14.46
N HIS A 308 0.62 21.76 -14.44
CA HIS A 308 1.24 20.81 -13.53
C HIS A 308 2.31 19.94 -14.20
N ALA A 309 2.36 19.91 -15.53
CA ALA A 309 3.21 19.02 -16.32
C ALA A 309 4.70 19.25 -16.07
N GLU A 310 5.15 20.50 -15.96
CA GLU A 310 6.56 20.81 -15.66
C GLU A 310 6.96 20.36 -14.23
N PRO A 311 6.28 20.79 -13.15
CA PRO A 311 6.60 20.32 -11.80
C PRO A 311 6.51 18.80 -11.63
N TRP A 312 5.50 18.15 -12.22
CA TRP A 312 5.34 16.70 -12.15
C TRP A 312 6.44 15.97 -12.95
N GLY A 313 6.74 16.46 -14.15
CA GLY A 313 7.82 15.91 -14.96
C GLY A 313 9.19 16.03 -14.30
N ASP A 314 9.46 17.14 -13.62
CA ASP A 314 10.70 17.33 -12.85
C ASP A 314 10.83 16.37 -11.69
N LEU A 315 9.73 16.14 -10.98
CA LEU A 315 9.68 15.13 -9.92
C LEU A 315 9.97 13.73 -10.48
N LEU A 316 9.33 13.34 -11.57
CA LEU A 316 9.54 12.03 -12.22
C LEU A 316 10.99 11.87 -12.69
N LEU A 317 11.56 12.91 -13.30
CA LEU A 317 12.96 12.90 -13.73
C LEU A 317 13.92 12.76 -12.53
N ALA A 318 13.68 13.51 -11.45
CA ALA A 318 14.50 13.43 -10.24
C ALA A 318 14.39 12.06 -9.56
N LEU A 319 13.18 11.49 -9.48
CA LEU A 319 12.93 10.14 -8.97
C LEU A 319 13.65 9.08 -9.82
N GLY A 320 13.53 9.15 -11.15
CA GLY A 320 14.17 8.22 -12.06
C GLY A 320 15.71 8.28 -11.98
N ARG A 321 16.27 9.49 -11.90
CA ARG A 321 17.72 9.67 -11.70
C ARG A 321 18.17 9.14 -10.36
N ALA A 322 17.41 9.38 -9.28
CA ALA A 322 17.70 8.82 -7.98
C ALA A 322 17.65 7.27 -8.01
N ALA A 323 16.67 6.69 -8.71
CA ALA A 323 16.57 5.24 -8.91
C ALA A 323 17.81 4.69 -9.63
N ARG A 324 18.20 5.26 -10.78
CA ARG A 324 19.43 4.90 -11.50
C ARG A 324 20.67 4.97 -10.63
N ARG A 325 20.85 6.06 -9.87
CA ARG A 325 22.01 6.24 -8.96
C ARG A 325 22.10 5.15 -7.88
N THR A 326 20.96 4.56 -7.51
CA THR A 326 20.89 3.48 -6.52
C THR A 326 20.83 2.07 -7.13
N GLY A 327 20.97 1.94 -8.45
CA GLY A 327 20.91 0.64 -9.15
C GLY A 327 19.49 0.10 -9.38
N ASP A 328 18.45 0.91 -9.14
CA ASP A 328 17.05 0.55 -9.37
C ASP A 328 16.66 0.85 -10.83
N GLY A 329 17.09 -0.03 -11.73
CA GLY A 329 16.81 0.04 -13.17
C GLY A 329 15.32 0.01 -13.52
N PRO A 330 14.52 -0.94 -12.97
CA PRO A 330 13.09 -0.98 -13.21
C PRO A 330 12.36 0.30 -12.77
N GLY A 331 12.68 0.86 -11.60
CA GLY A 331 12.09 2.11 -11.13
C GLY A 331 12.44 3.32 -11.99
N ALA A 332 13.65 3.35 -12.57
CA ALA A 332 14.04 4.38 -13.53
C ALA A 332 13.26 4.30 -14.84
N ALA A 333 13.10 3.08 -15.39
CA ALA A 333 12.35 2.85 -16.62
C ALA A 333 10.86 3.18 -16.45
N ASP A 334 10.28 2.88 -15.28
CA ASP A 334 8.91 3.27 -14.94
C ASP A 334 8.74 4.80 -14.93
N CYS A 335 9.65 5.52 -14.27
CA CYS A 335 9.67 6.99 -14.30
C CYS A 335 9.78 7.54 -15.74
N ALA A 336 10.58 6.89 -16.60
CA ALA A 336 10.68 7.26 -18.01
C ALA A 336 9.36 7.07 -18.76
N GLY A 337 8.65 5.98 -18.50
CA GLY A 337 7.32 5.69 -19.05
C GLY A 337 6.29 6.75 -18.65
N TRP A 338 6.21 7.07 -17.36
CA TRP A 338 5.34 8.12 -16.85
C TRP A 338 5.69 9.49 -17.44
N LEU A 339 6.98 9.82 -17.53
CA LEU A 339 7.43 11.10 -18.07
C LEU A 339 7.02 11.27 -19.54
N ARG A 340 7.14 10.21 -20.35
CA ARG A 340 6.61 10.18 -21.72
C ARG A 340 5.09 10.39 -21.72
N GLY A 341 4.36 9.72 -20.84
CA GLY A 341 2.91 9.88 -20.70
C GLY A 341 2.50 11.33 -20.38
N VAL A 342 3.17 11.97 -19.43
CA VAL A 342 2.94 13.38 -19.08
C VAL A 342 3.20 14.30 -20.28
N LEU A 343 4.31 14.10 -20.99
CA LEU A 343 4.65 14.90 -22.19
C LEU A 343 3.67 14.70 -23.34
N THR A 344 3.14 13.48 -23.52
CA THR A 344 2.11 13.19 -24.51
C THR A 344 0.80 13.89 -24.15
N GLN A 345 0.37 13.81 -22.89
CA GLN A 345 -0.91 14.37 -22.45
C GLN A 345 -0.90 15.91 -22.33
N ALA A 346 0.24 16.52 -21.99
CA ALA A 346 0.38 17.98 -21.91
C ALA A 346 0.29 18.68 -23.30
N GLY A 347 0.41 17.89 -24.38
CA GLY A 347 0.17 18.33 -25.75
C GLY A 347 1.34 19.10 -26.40
N PRO A 348 1.14 19.59 -27.64
CA PRO A 348 2.17 20.26 -28.44
C PRO A 348 2.83 21.50 -27.79
N PRO A 349 2.11 22.37 -27.04
CA PRO A 349 2.72 23.54 -26.41
C PRO A 349 3.82 23.19 -25.40
N ALA A 350 3.62 22.12 -24.63
CA ALA A 350 4.62 21.60 -23.69
C ALA A 350 5.88 21.12 -24.43
N GLN A 351 5.71 20.49 -25.59
CA GLN A 351 6.80 19.92 -26.39
C GLN A 351 7.70 20.96 -27.06
N MET A 352 7.21 22.19 -27.22
CA MET A 352 7.92 23.33 -27.81
C MET A 352 8.58 24.23 -26.75
N HIS A 353 8.33 23.95 -25.47
CA HIS A 353 8.88 24.73 -24.36
C HIS A 353 10.20 24.10 -23.88
N ARG A 354 11.15 24.93 -23.43
CA ARG A 354 12.50 24.50 -22.99
C ARG A 354 12.47 23.40 -21.91
N TRP A 355 11.48 23.44 -21.02
CA TRP A 355 11.32 22.40 -20.01
C TRP A 355 10.88 21.06 -20.63
N GLY A 356 10.05 21.06 -21.66
CA GLY A 356 9.60 19.84 -22.34
C GLY A 356 10.73 19.14 -23.09
N GLU A 357 11.63 19.90 -23.70
CA GLU A 357 12.85 19.35 -24.31
C GLU A 357 13.76 18.68 -23.28
N ARG A 358 13.98 19.35 -22.14
CA ARG A 358 14.75 18.79 -21.02
C ARG A 358 14.13 17.49 -20.50
N LEU A 359 12.82 17.46 -20.31
CA LEU A 359 12.12 16.27 -19.83
C LEU A 359 12.15 15.13 -20.86
N ARG A 360 12.05 15.44 -22.15
CA ARG A 360 12.18 14.43 -23.22
C ARG A 360 13.57 13.80 -23.22
N ALA A 361 14.62 14.62 -23.18
CA ALA A 361 16.00 14.14 -23.07
C ALA A 361 16.20 13.32 -21.78
N GLY A 362 15.58 13.74 -20.67
CA GLY A 362 15.57 12.98 -19.43
C GLY A 362 14.85 11.63 -19.54
N ALA A 363 13.72 11.55 -20.26
CA ALA A 363 13.01 10.29 -20.47
C ALA A 363 13.81 9.31 -21.35
N GLU A 364 14.59 9.82 -22.30
CA GLU A 364 15.53 9.03 -23.12
C GLU A 364 16.75 8.59 -22.30
N GLU A 365 17.25 9.45 -21.40
CA GLU A 365 18.31 9.10 -20.44
C GLU A 365 17.88 7.95 -19.51
N LEU A 366 16.60 7.91 -19.11
CA LEU A 366 16.09 6.93 -18.15
C LEU A 366 15.58 5.62 -18.77
N GLY A 367 15.27 5.60 -20.07
CA GLY A 367 14.71 4.46 -20.80
C GLY A 367 15.76 3.47 -21.30
#